data_AF-A0A437MMA6-F1
#
_entry.id   AF-A0A437MMA6-F1
#
_cell.length_a   1.000
_cell.length_b   1.000
_cell.length_c   1.000
_cell.angle_alpha   90.00
_cell.angle_beta   90.00
_cell.angle_gamma   90.00
#
_symmetry.space_group_name_H-M   'P 1'
#
loop_
_entity.id
_entity.type
_entity.pdbx_description
1 polymer ?
#
loop_
_entity_poly.entity_id
_entity_poly.type
_entity_poly.pdbx_seq_one_letter_code
_entity_poly.pdbx_strand_id
1 'polypeptide(L)'
;MAAPALIGVLAEALDPDGEGAPVFSALHPGLDLSASRFQDGPPDEAALVADLLGLGHVVAGAAGPVVLPTACALGGEAAALELELEPLLLRAAHATRRAGGLPAGAVVVLVLAGRSAPVGTGDITADWPGLGQAGATIG
;
A
#
# COMPACT_ATOMS: atom_id res chain seq x y z
N MET A 1 4.38 1.02 -13.12
CA MET A 1 5.10 0.10 -12.23
C MET A 1 4.06 -0.65 -11.39
N ALA A 2 4.42 -1.80 -10.82
CA ALA A 2 3.62 -2.47 -9.81
C ALA A 2 4.40 -2.53 -8.50
N ALA A 3 3.73 -2.41 -7.37
CA ALA A 3 4.31 -2.64 -6.06
C ALA A 3 3.32 -3.38 -5.15
N PRO A 4 3.79 -4.24 -4.23
CA PRO A 4 2.95 -4.76 -3.17
C PRO A 4 2.41 -3.61 -2.33
N ALA A 5 1.14 -3.70 -1.92
CA ALA A 5 0.52 -2.79 -0.99
C ALA A 5 -0.17 -3.57 0.14
N LEU A 6 -0.23 -3.00 1.33
CA LEU A 6 -1.12 -3.45 2.39
C LEU A 6 -2.28 -2.46 2.48
N ILE A 7 -3.51 -2.95 2.42
CA ILE A 7 -4.71 -2.12 2.49
C ILE A 7 -5.41 -2.42 3.81
N GLY A 8 -5.53 -1.42 4.66
CA GLY A 8 -6.21 -1.53 5.95
C GLY A 8 -7.46 -0.66 6.00
N VAL A 9 -8.55 -1.20 6.54
CA VAL A 9 -9.75 -0.43 6.88
C VAL A 9 -9.67 -0.07 8.35
N LEU A 10 -9.73 1.22 8.68
CA LEU A 10 -9.64 1.68 10.05
C LEU A 10 -10.83 1.18 10.88
N ALA A 11 -10.56 0.61 12.06
CA ALA A 11 -11.59 0.30 13.06
C ALA A 11 -11.99 1.56 13.83
N GLU A 12 -11.03 2.45 14.09
CA GLU A 12 -11.18 3.66 14.88
C GLU A 12 -10.67 4.86 14.07
N ALA A 13 -11.11 6.07 14.42
CA ALA A 13 -10.60 7.28 13.79
C ALA A 13 -9.11 7.46 14.11
N LEU A 14 -8.35 7.97 13.13
CA LEU A 14 -7.04 8.55 13.38
C LEU A 14 -7.23 10.00 13.79
N ASP A 15 -7.47 10.23 15.08
CA ASP A 15 -7.65 11.57 15.63
C ASP A 15 -6.36 12.41 15.47
N PRO A 16 -6.47 13.71 15.11
CA PRO A 16 -5.31 14.60 14.92
C PRO A 16 -4.38 14.67 16.12
N ASP A 17 -4.93 14.61 17.33
CA ASP A 17 -4.20 14.69 18.60
C ASP A 17 -3.88 13.30 19.20
N GLY A 18 -4.19 12.23 18.47
CA GLY A 18 -3.97 10.86 18.91
C GLY A 18 -2.52 10.37 18.75
N GLU A 19 -2.22 9.22 19.34
CA GLU A 19 -0.91 8.58 19.27
C GLU A 19 -1.01 7.11 18.85
N GLY A 20 0.14 6.48 18.57
CA GLY A 20 0.23 5.06 18.24
C GLY A 20 -0.11 4.72 16.78
N ALA A 21 -0.03 3.42 16.49
CA ALA A 21 -0.29 2.84 15.18
C ALA A 21 -1.80 2.78 14.88
N PRO A 22 -2.22 2.71 13.61
CA PRO A 22 -3.63 2.54 13.27
C PRO A 22 -4.18 1.21 13.77
N VAL A 23 -5.44 1.23 14.25
CA VAL A 23 -6.21 0.02 14.56
C VAL A 23 -7.08 -0.33 13.36
N PHE A 24 -6.97 -1.55 12.85
CA PHE A 24 -7.68 -1.99 11.66
C PHE A 24 -8.84 -2.93 11.98
N SER A 25 -9.95 -2.78 11.26
CA SER A 25 -11.09 -3.70 11.27
C SER A 25 -10.97 -4.79 10.20
N ALA A 26 -10.23 -4.50 9.13
CA ALA A 26 -9.90 -5.45 8.08
C ALA A 26 -8.51 -5.13 7.49
N LEU A 27 -7.80 -6.19 7.08
CA LEU A 27 -6.60 -6.10 6.27
C LEU A 27 -6.82 -6.87 4.97
N HIS A 28 -6.33 -6.29 3.88
CA HIS A 28 -6.37 -6.89 2.56
C HIS A 28 -4.96 -6.88 1.96
N PRO A 29 -4.57 -7.97 1.28
CA PRO A 29 -3.43 -7.90 0.39
C PRO A 29 -3.76 -6.90 -0.72
N GLY A 30 -2.78 -6.12 -1.14
CA GLY A 30 -2.95 -5.08 -2.13
C GLY A 30 -1.85 -5.08 -3.18
N LEU A 31 -2.18 -4.50 -4.33
CA LEU A 31 -1.27 -4.24 -5.43
C LEU A 31 -1.49 -2.80 -5.90
N ASP A 32 -0.44 -1.98 -5.84
CA ASP A 32 -0.41 -0.66 -6.46
C ASP A 32 0.09 -0.78 -7.91
N LEU A 33 -0.65 -0.23 -8.85
CA LEU A 33 -0.28 -0.07 -10.25
C LEU A 33 -0.09 1.43 -10.52
N SER A 34 1.13 1.90 -10.28
CA SER A 34 1.50 3.31 -10.41
C SER A 34 1.83 3.69 -11.85
N ALA A 35 1.41 4.90 -12.22
CA ALA A 35 1.65 5.52 -13.51
C ALA A 35 1.89 7.02 -13.32
N SER A 36 3.04 7.49 -13.82
CA SER A 36 3.37 8.91 -13.87
C SER A 36 2.54 9.62 -14.94
N ARG A 37 2.06 10.84 -14.67
CA ARG A 37 1.47 11.71 -15.71
C ARG A 37 2.53 12.52 -16.46
N PHE A 38 3.76 12.52 -15.98
CA PHE A 38 4.92 13.12 -16.66
C PHE A 38 5.56 12.13 -17.62
N GLN A 39 5.84 12.59 -18.85
CA GLN A 39 6.43 11.79 -19.92
C GLN A 39 7.82 11.24 -19.54
N ASP A 40 8.67 12.09 -18.97
CA ASP A 40 10.04 11.76 -18.57
C ASP A 40 10.17 11.52 -17.06
N GLY A 41 9.04 11.33 -16.38
CA GLY A 41 8.95 11.29 -14.91
C GLY A 41 8.88 12.68 -14.26
N PRO A 42 8.48 12.75 -12.98
CA PRO A 42 8.42 14.01 -12.26
C PRO A 42 9.83 14.59 -12.08
N PRO A 43 10.06 15.88 -12.38
CA PRO A 43 11.40 16.49 -12.34
C PRO A 43 11.95 16.69 -10.92
N ASP A 44 11.06 16.72 -9.91
CA ASP A 44 11.40 16.92 -8.51
C ASP A 44 10.34 16.30 -7.56
N GLU A 45 10.61 16.35 -6.25
CA GLU A 45 9.71 15.80 -5.23
C GLU A 45 8.36 16.53 -5.16
N ALA A 46 8.33 17.83 -5.42
CA ALA A 46 7.09 18.60 -5.39
C ALA A 46 6.17 18.17 -6.55
N ALA A 47 6.74 17.94 -7.73
CA ALA A 47 6.04 17.38 -8.88
C ALA A 47 5.59 15.95 -8.61
N LEU A 48 6.39 15.12 -7.93
CA LEU A 48 5.99 13.77 -7.53
C LEU A 48 4.79 13.80 -6.57
N VAL A 49 4.79 14.70 -5.57
CA VAL A 49 3.66 14.88 -4.64
C VAL A 49 2.42 15.39 -5.37
N ALA A 50 2.59 16.36 -6.29
CA ALA A 50 1.51 16.86 -7.14
C ALA A 50 0.95 15.75 -8.06
N ASP A 51 1.79 14.78 -8.43
CA ASP A 51 1.41 13.57 -9.15
C ASP A 51 0.78 12.49 -8.26
N LEU A 52 0.39 12.81 -7.03
CA LEU A 52 -0.10 11.84 -6.04
C LEU A 52 0.86 10.64 -5.88
N LEU A 53 2.17 10.91 -5.94
CA LEU A 53 3.23 9.90 -5.90
C LEU A 53 3.15 8.86 -7.03
N GLY A 54 2.52 9.21 -8.16
CA GLY A 54 2.29 8.32 -9.29
C GLY A 54 1.17 7.30 -9.06
N LEU A 55 0.32 7.49 -8.04
CA LEU A 55 -0.80 6.59 -7.74
C LEU A 55 -1.72 6.46 -8.96
N GLY A 56 -1.87 5.24 -9.48
CA GLY A 56 -2.72 4.94 -10.63
C GLY A 56 -3.95 4.15 -10.23
N HIS A 57 -3.78 2.84 -10.04
CA HIS A 57 -4.82 1.93 -9.56
C HIS A 57 -4.34 1.19 -8.32
N VAL A 58 -5.27 0.92 -7.40
CA VAL A 58 -5.02 0.04 -6.25
C VAL A 58 -5.99 -1.13 -6.35
N VAL A 59 -5.45 -2.34 -6.36
CA VAL A 59 -6.23 -3.58 -6.38
C VAL A 59 -6.18 -4.21 -5.00
N ALA A 60 -7.35 -4.50 -4.43
CA ALA A 60 -7.48 -5.19 -3.16
C ALA A 60 -7.87 -6.65 -3.39
N GLY A 61 -7.19 -7.56 -2.71
CA GLY A 61 -7.65 -8.94 -2.59
C GLY A 61 -8.72 -9.10 -1.50
N ALA A 62 -9.14 -10.34 -1.29
CA ALA A 62 -10.07 -10.68 -0.23
C ALA A 62 -9.49 -10.32 1.16
N ALA A 63 -10.35 -9.88 2.08
CA ALA A 63 -9.93 -9.63 3.46
C ALA A 63 -9.42 -10.92 4.10
N GLY A 64 -8.33 -10.80 4.86
CA GLY A 64 -7.79 -11.90 5.66
C GLY A 64 -7.77 -11.58 7.16
N PRO A 65 -6.99 -12.35 7.94
CA PRO A 65 -6.80 -12.08 9.37
C PRO A 65 -6.26 -10.67 9.63
N VAL A 66 -6.72 -10.03 10.70
CA VAL A 66 -6.19 -8.73 11.17
C VAL A 66 -4.90 -8.97 11.98
N VAL A 67 -3.90 -9.50 11.30
CA VAL A 67 -2.54 -9.70 11.80
C VAL A 67 -1.59 -9.14 10.76
N LEU A 68 -0.65 -8.29 11.18
CA LEU A 68 0.29 -7.68 10.24
C LEU A 68 1.16 -8.78 9.60
N PRO A 69 1.20 -8.86 8.26
CA PRO A 69 2.05 -9.83 7.59
C PRO A 69 3.51 -9.44 7.77
N THR A 70 4.38 -10.45 7.88
CA THR A 70 5.82 -10.27 8.08
C THR A 70 6.61 -10.41 6.80
N ALA A 71 5.97 -10.72 5.67
CA ALA A 71 6.63 -10.84 4.38
C ALA A 71 5.68 -10.55 3.21
N CYS A 72 6.24 -10.21 2.05
CA CYS A 72 5.50 -10.14 0.78
C CYS A 72 6.36 -10.57 -0.41
N ALA A 73 5.72 -10.94 -1.52
CA ALA A 73 6.35 -11.19 -2.81
C ALA A 73 5.57 -10.47 -3.93
N LEU A 74 6.26 -10.10 -5.01
CA LEU A 74 5.64 -9.54 -6.22
C LEU A 74 5.91 -10.46 -7.42
N GLY A 75 4.91 -10.69 -8.27
CA GLY A 75 5.08 -11.37 -9.57
C GLY A 75 5.60 -12.80 -9.48
N GLY A 76 5.27 -13.54 -8.42
CA GLY A 76 5.72 -14.93 -8.24
C GLY A 76 7.20 -15.07 -7.87
N GLU A 77 7.82 -14.03 -7.31
CA GLU A 77 9.15 -14.11 -6.70
C GLU A 77 9.28 -15.35 -5.79
N ALA A 78 10.38 -16.10 -5.96
CA ALA A 78 10.57 -17.40 -5.31
C ALA A 78 10.67 -17.33 -3.78
N ALA A 79 10.99 -16.15 -3.22
CA ALA A 79 11.07 -15.94 -1.79
C ALA A 79 10.36 -14.64 -1.42
N ALA A 80 9.37 -14.75 -0.54
CA ALA A 80 8.79 -13.59 0.12
C ALA A 80 9.84 -12.93 1.00
N LEU A 81 9.94 -11.61 0.90
CA LEU A 81 10.93 -10.85 1.63
C LEU A 81 10.35 -10.35 2.95
N GLU A 82 11.14 -10.44 4.03
CA GLU A 82 10.74 -10.02 5.37
C GLU A 82 10.54 -8.51 5.50
N LEU A 83 9.53 -8.11 6.27
CA LEU A 83 9.06 -6.73 6.41
C LEU A 83 8.87 -6.35 7.87
N GLU A 84 9.24 -5.11 8.19
CA GLU A 84 8.85 -4.44 9.43
C GLU A 84 7.79 -3.37 9.11
N LEU A 85 6.51 -3.74 9.21
CA LEU A 85 5.40 -2.86 8.83
C LEU A 85 5.01 -1.84 9.89
N GLU A 86 5.19 -2.17 11.17
CA GLU A 86 4.76 -1.30 12.26
C GLU A 86 5.43 0.09 12.23
N PRO A 87 6.75 0.24 11.99
CA PRO A 87 7.38 1.56 11.84
C PRO A 87 6.88 2.34 10.61
N LEU A 88 6.43 1.66 9.56
CA LEU A 88 5.85 2.31 8.38
C LEU A 88 4.44 2.83 8.69
N LEU A 89 3.64 2.03 9.36
CA LEU A 89 2.28 2.38 9.78
C LEU A 89 2.28 3.53 10.79
N LEU A 90 3.23 3.55 11.74
CA LEU A 90 3.41 4.67 12.67
C LEU A 90 3.73 5.98 11.94
N ARG A 91 4.62 5.93 10.94
CA ARG A 91 4.95 7.10 10.10
C ARG A 91 3.75 7.57 9.29
N ALA A 92 2.99 6.65 8.70
CA ALA A 92 1.77 6.95 7.97
C ALA A 92 0.73 7.61 8.88
N ALA A 93 0.46 7.01 10.05
CA ALA A 93 -0.48 7.56 11.03
C ALA A 93 -0.09 8.99 11.45
N HIS A 94 1.19 9.21 11.78
CA HIS A 94 1.68 10.54 12.15
C HIS A 94 1.51 11.56 11.00
N ALA A 95 1.80 11.18 9.76
CA ALA A 95 1.56 12.05 8.60
C ALA A 95 0.07 12.37 8.39
N THR A 96 -0.80 11.37 8.51
CA THR A 96 -2.25 11.52 8.40
C THR A 96 -2.81 12.44 9.49
N ARG A 97 -2.35 12.33 10.73
CA ARG A 97 -2.78 13.22 11.83
C ARG A 97 -2.42 14.67 11.56
N ARG A 98 -1.20 14.94 11.08
CA ARG A 98 -0.79 16.30 10.66
C ARG A 98 -1.64 16.86 9.51
N ALA A 99 -2.25 15.98 8.71
CA ALA A 99 -3.16 16.36 7.62
C ALA A 99 -4.63 16.53 8.05
N GLY A 100 -4.94 16.39 9.35
CA GLY A 100 -6.30 16.54 9.88
C GLY A 100 -7.00 15.25 10.25
N GLY A 101 -6.29 14.11 10.21
CA GLY A 101 -6.82 12.82 10.64
C GLY A 101 -7.66 12.09 9.60
N LEU A 102 -8.22 10.94 9.98
CA LEU A 102 -9.14 10.14 9.17
C LEU A 102 -10.25 9.54 10.05
N PRO A 103 -11.49 9.43 9.54
CA PRO A 103 -12.56 8.78 10.29
C PRO A 103 -12.40 7.25 10.33
N ALA A 104 -13.10 6.60 11.26
CA ALA A 104 -13.27 5.15 11.25
C ALA A 104 -13.90 4.70 9.92
N GLY A 105 -13.49 3.52 9.43
CA GLY A 105 -13.88 3.00 8.11
C GLY A 105 -13.10 3.59 6.93
N ALA A 106 -12.23 4.60 7.14
CA ALA A 106 -11.34 5.06 6.09
C ALA A 106 -10.32 3.97 5.70
N VAL A 107 -9.88 4.03 4.44
CA VAL A 107 -8.94 3.08 3.86
C VAL A 107 -7.54 3.68 3.88
N VAL A 108 -6.59 2.96 4.50
CA VAL A 108 -5.17 3.26 4.47
C VAL A 108 -4.50 2.32 3.48
N VAL A 109 -3.80 2.89 2.50
CA VAL A 109 -3.02 2.12 1.51
C VAL A 109 -1.55 2.36 1.80
N LEU A 110 -0.84 1.32 2.25
CA LEU A 110 0.60 1.34 2.46
C LEU A 110 1.29 0.66 1.27
N VAL A 111 1.88 1.47 0.38
CA VAL A 111 2.60 0.98 -0.81
C VAL A 111 4.07 0.74 -0.48
N LEU A 112 4.58 -0.45 -0.82
CA LEU A 112 6.00 -0.80 -0.67
C LEU A 112 6.79 -0.42 -1.94
N ALA A 113 6.86 0.87 -2.25
CA ALA A 113 7.43 1.37 -3.52
C ALA A 113 8.89 0.93 -3.79
N GLY A 114 9.68 0.70 -2.74
CA GLY A 114 11.04 0.12 -2.84
C GLY A 114 11.08 -1.34 -3.31
N ARG A 115 9.91 -1.95 -3.52
CA ARG A 115 9.70 -3.31 -4.05
C ARG A 115 8.90 -3.28 -5.36
N SER A 116 9.03 -2.19 -6.11
CA SER A 116 8.31 -2.03 -7.36
C SER A 116 9.04 -2.69 -8.53
N ALA A 117 8.26 -3.20 -9.49
CA ALA A 117 8.76 -3.76 -10.74
C ALA A 117 8.08 -3.11 -11.96
N PRO A 118 8.77 -3.00 -13.11
CA PRO A 118 8.13 -2.70 -14.38
C PRO A 118 7.07 -3.75 -14.70
N VAL A 119 5.98 -3.32 -15.33
CA VAL A 119 4.86 -4.20 -15.67
C VAL A 119 4.59 -4.11 -17.16
N GLY A 120 4.55 -5.25 -17.82
CA GLY A 120 4.10 -5.39 -19.20
C GLY A 120 2.64 -5.81 -19.27
N THR A 121 2.23 -6.34 -20.42
CA THR A 121 0.95 -7.06 -20.54
C THR A 121 1.05 -8.42 -19.84
N GLY A 122 -0.07 -8.92 -19.33
CA GLY A 122 -0.16 -10.19 -18.62
C GLY A 122 -0.61 -10.05 -17.16
N ASP A 123 -0.41 -11.12 -16.40
CA ASP A 123 -0.84 -11.19 -15.00
C ASP A 123 0.26 -10.73 -14.06
N ILE A 124 -0.14 -10.04 -13.00
CA ILE A 124 0.74 -9.65 -11.90
C ILE A 124 0.03 -9.85 -10.57
N THR A 125 0.75 -10.41 -9.59
CA THR A 125 0.25 -10.68 -8.25
C THR A 125 1.15 -10.07 -7.19
N ALA A 126 0.57 -9.69 -6.06
CA ALA A 126 1.25 -9.43 -4.81
C ALA A 126 0.78 -10.46 -3.78
N ASP A 127 1.71 -11.29 -3.33
CA ASP A 127 1.46 -12.42 -2.44
C ASP A 127 1.90 -12.06 -1.02
N TRP A 128 1.01 -12.27 -0.06
CA TRP A 128 1.21 -11.95 1.36
C TRP A 128 0.96 -13.20 2.20
N PRO A 129 2.03 -13.93 2.59
CA PRO A 129 1.89 -15.13 3.42
C PRO A 129 1.06 -14.87 4.69
N GLY A 130 0.02 -15.68 4.90
CA GLY A 130 -0.89 -15.56 6.04
C GLY A 130 -2.03 -14.54 5.86
N LEU A 131 -1.99 -13.69 4.84
CA LEU A 131 -3.04 -12.69 4.54
C LEU A 131 -3.81 -13.02 3.25
N GLY A 132 -3.11 -13.43 2.20
CA GLY A 132 -3.71 -13.76 0.90
C GLY A 132 -2.94 -13.15 -0.27
N GLN A 133 -3.61 -12.95 -1.41
CA GLN A 133 -3.03 -12.35 -2.60
C GLN A 133 -3.95 -11.30 -3.22
N ALA A 134 -3.36 -10.32 -3.90
CA ALA A 134 -4.04 -9.41 -4.82
C ALA A 134 -3.43 -9.57 -6.21
N GLY A 135 -4.24 -9.55 -7.26
CA GLY A 135 -3.74 -9.72 -8.61
C GLY A 135 -4.55 -8.97 -9.64
N ALA A 136 -3.91 -8.65 -10.76
CA ALA A 136 -4.51 -7.96 -11.89
C ALA A 136 -4.01 -8.54 -13.21
N THR A 137 -4.87 -8.50 -14.23
CA THR A 137 -4.51 -8.81 -15.62
C THR A 137 -4.45 -7.50 -16.40
N ILE A 138 -3.32 -7.26 -17.07
CA ILE A 138 -3.06 -6.04 -17.84
C ILE A 138 -3.09 -6.39 -19.33
N GLY A 139 -4.01 -5.75 -20.06
CA GLY A 139 -4.23 -5.92 -21.50
C GLY A 139 -3.59 -4.83 -22.35
#